data_AF-A0A482UQY8-F1
#
_entry.id   AF-A0A482UQY8-F1
#
_cell.length_a   1.000
_cell.length_b   1.000
_cell.length_c   1.000
_cell.angle_alpha   90.00
_cell.angle_beta   90.00
_cell.angle_gamma   90.00
#
_symmetry.space_group_name_H-M   'P 1'
#
loop_
_entity.id
_entity.type
_entity.pdbx_description
1 polymer ?
#
loop_
_entity_poly.entity_id
_entity_poly.type
_entity_poly.pdbx_seq_one_letter_code
_entity_poly.pdbx_strand_id
1 'polypeptide(L)' 'MCEDINNAPDGSVFMLHACSHNPTGCDPSHSQWDELSGLMKKKKHVVFFDSAYQV' A
#
# COMPACT_ATOMS: atom_id res chain seq x y z
N MET A 1 -9.05 -2.09 2.80
CA MET A 1 -7.60 -1.81 2.74
C MET A 1 -7.03 -1.36 4.07
N CYS A 2 -7.36 -0.16 4.60
CA CYS A 2 -6.80 0.28 5.90
C CYS A 2 -7.14 -0.68 7.06
N GLU A 3 -8.37 -1.21 7.09
CA GLU A 3 -8.79 -2.21 8.08
C GLU A 3 -7.96 -3.51 7.95
N ASP A 4 -7.76 -4.00 6.74
CA ASP A 4 -6.96 -5.20 6.47
C ASP A 4 -5.50 -5.02 6.90
N ILE A 5 -4.91 -3.86 6.62
CA ILE A 5 -3.55 -3.50 7.04
C ILE A 5 -3.48 -3.46 8.58
N ASN A 6 -4.48 -2.87 9.23
CA ASN A 6 -4.48 -2.76 10.69
C ASN A 6 -4.62 -4.13 11.39
N ASN A 7 -5.42 -5.02 10.79
CA ASN A 7 -5.68 -6.37 11.31
C ASN A 7 -4.56 -7.37 10.96
N ALA A 8 -3.71 -7.07 9.97
CA ALA A 8 -2.56 -7.91 9.66
C ALA A 8 -1.57 -7.97 10.84
N PRO A 9 -0.90 -9.12 11.06
CA PRO A 9 0.16 -9.25 12.04
C PRO A 9 1.27 -8.21 11.84
N ASP A 10 1.78 -7.64 12.93
CA ASP A 10 2.91 -6.71 12.88
C ASP A 10 4.08 -7.33 12.11
N GLY A 11 4.73 -6.54 11.24
CA GLY A 11 5.82 -7.04 10.40
C GLY A 11 5.40 -7.84 9.16
N SER A 12 4.10 -7.98 8.86
CA SER A 12 3.64 -8.56 7.59
C SER A 12 4.22 -7.88 6.35
N VAL A 13 4.32 -8.64 5.26
CA VAL A 13 4.76 -8.17 3.94
C VAL A 13 3.55 -7.80 3.09
N PHE A 14 3.57 -6.61 2.49
CA PHE A 14 2.56 -6.13 1.55
C PHE A 14 3.18 -5.87 0.19
N MET A 15 2.47 -6.26 -0.88
CA MET A 15 2.79 -5.89 -2.25
C MET A 15 1.75 -4.87 -2.73
N LEU A 16 2.19 -3.69 -3.15
CA LEU A 16 1.32 -2.62 -3.64
C LEU A 16 1.71 -2.27 -5.08
N HIS A 17 0.73 -2.06 -5.94
CA HIS A 17 0.98 -1.42 -7.22
C HIS A 17 1.28 0.07 -6.97
N ALA A 18 2.42 0.57 -7.45
CA ALA A 18 2.82 1.96 -7.24
C ALA A 18 1.88 2.95 -7.96
N CYS A 19 1.38 2.55 -9.12
CA CYS A 19 0.41 3.28 -9.93
C CYS A 19 -0.26 2.33 -10.96
N SER A 20 -1.28 2.84 -11.66
CA SER A 20 -1.99 2.14 -12.72
C SER A 20 -2.46 0.75 -12.32
N HIS A 21 -3.14 0.65 -11.16
CA HIS A 21 -3.52 -0.64 -10.58
C HIS A 21 -4.18 -1.58 -11.61
N ASN A 22 -3.60 -2.74 -11.90
CA ASN A 22 -4.21 -3.76 -12.75
C ASN A 22 -5.15 -4.64 -11.92
N PRO A 23 -6.44 -4.83 -12.28
CA PRO A 23 -7.10 -4.47 -13.55
C PRO A 23 -7.94 -3.19 -13.53
N THR A 24 -8.09 -2.54 -12.39
CA THR A 24 -9.11 -1.49 -12.20
C THR A 24 -8.70 -0.09 -12.66
N GLY A 25 -7.40 0.17 -12.82
CA GLY A 25 -6.82 1.49 -13.02
C GLY A 25 -6.99 2.45 -11.83
N CYS A 26 -7.50 1.97 -10.69
CA CYS A 26 -7.79 2.83 -9.54
C CYS A 26 -6.57 2.94 -8.63
N ASP A 27 -6.01 4.14 -8.57
CA ASP A 27 -4.89 4.46 -7.67
C ASP A 27 -5.36 5.25 -6.45
N PRO A 28 -4.73 5.07 -5.27
CA PRO A 28 -4.99 5.93 -4.12
C PRO A 28 -4.61 7.39 -4.41
N SER A 29 -5.39 8.32 -3.87
CA SER A 29 -5.00 9.73 -3.83
C SER A 29 -3.76 9.94 -2.95
N HIS A 30 -3.10 11.09 -3.07
CA HIS A 30 -1.93 11.39 -2.25
C HIS A 30 -2.23 11.33 -0.74
N SER A 31 -3.37 11.86 -0.31
CA SER A 31 -3.79 11.81 1.10
C SER A 31 -4.06 10.38 1.58
N GLN A 32 -4.56 9.50 0.70
CA GLN A 32 -4.73 8.09 1.02
C GLN A 32 -3.37 7.39 1.13
N TRP A 33 -2.40 7.73 0.26
CA TRP A 33 -1.03 7.24 0.40
C TRP A 33 -0.38 7.66 1.72
N ASP A 34 -0.59 8.91 2.15
CA ASP A 34 -0.09 9.39 3.44
C ASP A 34 -0.65 8.53 4.60
N GLU A 35 -1.95 8.29 4.61
CA GLU A 35 -2.63 7.44 5.62
C GLU A 35 -2.05 6.02 5.64
N LEU A 36 -1.94 5.39 4.47
CA LEU A 36 -1.39 4.05 4.32
C LEU A 36 0.06 3.98 4.81
N SER A 37 0.88 4.95 4.42
CA SER A 37 2.29 5.00 4.84
C SER A 37 2.43 5.11 6.36
N GLY A 38 1.56 5.89 6.99
CA GLY A 38 1.52 6.05 8.45
C GLY A 38 1.16 4.73 9.14
N LEU A 39 0.14 4.04 8.65
CA LEU A 39 -0.29 2.76 9.22
C LEU A 39 0.76 1.66 9.04
N MET A 40 1.34 1.55 7.84
CA MET A 40 2.40 0.57 7.55
C MET A 40 3.63 0.78 8.44
N LYS A 41 4.05 2.03 8.64
CA LYS A 41 5.15 2.38 9.56
C LYS A 41 4.81 2.02 11.01
N LYS A 42 3.60 2.36 11.47
CA LYS A 42 3.13 2.05 12.83
C LYS A 42 3.22 0.55 13.14
N LYS A 43 2.80 -0.28 12.18
CA LYS A 43 2.78 -1.75 12.31
C LYS A 43 4.09 -2.42 11.88
N LYS A 44 5.10 -1.63 11.52
CA LYS A 44 6.42 -2.08 11.04
C LYS A 44 6.32 -3.06 9.87
N HIS A 45 5.33 -2.91 9.02
CA HIS A 45 5.15 -3.74 7.83
C HIS A 45 6.28 -3.51 6.83
N VAL A 46 6.62 -4.57 6.10
CA VAL A 46 7.53 -4.48 4.96
C VAL A 46 6.69 -4.29 3.71
N VAL A 47 6.94 -3.23 2.95
CA VAL A 47 6.16 -2.90 1.76
C VAL A 47 7.05 -3.01 0.53
N PHE A 48 6.62 -3.82 -0.44
CA PHE A 48 7.18 -3.89 -1.78
C PHE A 48 6.24 -3.19 -2.75
N PHE A 49 6.84 -2.48 -3.71
CA PHE A 49 6.10 -1.87 -4.79
C PHE A 49 6.34 -2.64 -6.07
N ASP A 50 5.26 -3.09 -6.69
CA ASP A 50 5.25 -3.43 -8.11
C ASP A 50 5.05 -2.14 -8.89
N SER A 51 6.07 -1.79 -9.66
CA SER A 51 6.15 -0.56 -10.43
C SER A 51 6.36 -0.85 -11.92
N ALA A 52 5.47 -1.67 -12.48
CA ALA A 52 5.55 -2.08 -13.88
C ALA A 52 5.27 -0.95 -14.91
N TYR A 53 4.57 0.12 -14.51
CA TYR A 53 4.07 1.16 -15.42
C TYR A 53 4.51 2.59 -15.07
N GLN A 54 5.48 2.76 -14.17
CA GLN A 54 5.89 4.08 -13.70
C GLN A 54 6.63 4.86 -14.79
N VAL A 55 6.21 6.11 -15.00
CA VAL A 55 6.82 7.12 -15.90
C VAL A 55 7.24 8.34 -15.10
#